data_AF-A0AAW1YFW2-F1
#
_entry.id   AF-A0AAW1YFW2-F1
#
_cell.length_a   1.000
_cell.length_b   1.000
_cell.length_c   1.000
_cell.angle_alpha   90.00
_cell.angle_beta   90.00
_cell.angle_gamma   90.00
#
_symmetry.space_group_name_H-M   'P 1'
#
loop_
_entity.id
_entity.type
_entity.pdbx_description
1 polymer ?
#
loop_
_entity_poly.entity_id
_entity_poly.type
_entity_poly.pdbx_seq_one_letter_code
_entity_poly.pdbx_strand_id
1 'polypeptide(L)'
;MTTSLKSNFMPPSLISNLQQVLALKSDSVASERNKLSSSSASRCSLLPSEAIKEKECAIKPVVLVTNGEGIESPGLTFLVQALLLDSRLDVCVCAPKSDRSVAGHSVTVGDTISVSSAQINGATAFEVSGTPADCVSLALSGALFSNWSKPALVVSGINRGSISGNNMFYSGAVAGAREALICGVPSLCISLNWKKDVSCESDMKDAATVCSPLIFAAIKGIQEGVFPKSCLLNIEIPSCPLTNKGFKVTRQSQGRSSLSWKAVTTKKQPPAANFMSNQQSLGIQLAQLSREASIAGAARRLNSQRKNVEIESVGASRKMNSQKTVKCFRLEFLEVQQENGGEDLDISALEDGFVAITPMSISPTAQSELQTSVSNWIAVCTF
;
A
#
# COMPACT_ATOMS: atom_id res chain seq x y z
N MET A 1 29.09 -56.80 -17.36
CA MET A 1 28.44 -55.61 -17.95
C MET A 1 28.64 -54.46 -16.97
N THR A 2 29.37 -53.44 -17.40
CA THR A 2 29.91 -52.33 -16.61
C THR A 2 28.91 -51.18 -16.50
N THR A 3 28.68 -50.66 -15.30
CA THR A 3 27.92 -49.43 -15.05
C THR A 3 28.89 -48.25 -14.87
N SER A 4 28.84 -47.29 -15.80
CA SER A 4 29.69 -46.10 -15.81
C SER A 4 29.00 -44.94 -15.10
N LEU A 5 29.68 -44.39 -14.09
CA LEU A 5 29.33 -43.17 -13.37
C LEU A 5 29.54 -41.96 -14.28
N LYS A 6 28.47 -41.20 -14.59
CA LYS A 6 28.58 -39.89 -15.26
C LYS A 6 29.00 -38.82 -14.24
N SER A 7 30.15 -38.22 -14.48
CA SER A 7 30.67 -37.07 -13.75
C SER A 7 29.91 -35.80 -14.14
N ASN A 8 29.49 -35.03 -13.12
CA ASN A 8 28.88 -33.71 -13.29
C ASN A 8 29.97 -32.70 -13.66
N PHE A 9 30.09 -32.37 -14.95
CA PHE A 9 30.88 -31.24 -15.40
C PHE A 9 30.11 -29.93 -15.17
N MET A 10 30.71 -28.99 -14.45
CA MET A 10 30.18 -27.64 -14.31
C MET A 10 30.23 -26.90 -15.67
N PRO A 11 29.24 -26.04 -15.98
CA PRO A 11 29.19 -25.33 -17.25
C PRO A 11 30.42 -24.40 -17.43
N PRO A 12 30.97 -24.28 -18.66
CA PRO A 12 32.20 -23.52 -18.93
C PRO A 12 32.17 -22.06 -18.47
N SER A 13 30.99 -21.44 -18.46
CA SER A 13 30.77 -20.08 -17.97
C SER A 13 31.03 -19.92 -16.47
N LEU A 14 30.74 -20.95 -15.68
CA LEU A 14 30.97 -20.93 -14.23
C LEU A 14 32.47 -21.10 -13.90
N ILE A 15 33.18 -21.89 -14.71
CA ILE A 15 34.64 -22.09 -14.59
C ILE A 15 35.37 -20.80 -14.94
N SER A 16 34.95 -20.10 -16.01
CA SER A 16 35.54 -18.82 -16.42
C SER A 16 35.37 -17.74 -15.34
N ASN A 17 34.18 -17.64 -14.74
CA ASN A 17 33.93 -16.68 -13.65
C ASN A 17 34.75 -17.00 -12.40
N LEU A 18 34.88 -18.28 -12.03
CA LEU A 18 35.71 -18.70 -10.89
C LEU A 18 37.20 -18.41 -11.11
N GLN A 19 37.71 -18.63 -12.32
CA GLN A 19 39.11 -18.30 -12.66
C GLN A 19 39.36 -16.79 -12.60
N GLN A 20 38.40 -15.96 -13.06
CA GLN A 20 38.50 -14.51 -13.01
C GLN A 20 38.50 -13.98 -11.55
N VAL A 21 37.65 -14.54 -10.69
CA VAL A 21 37.59 -14.18 -9.27
C VAL A 21 38.85 -14.62 -8.51
N LEU A 22 39.42 -15.78 -8.87
CA LEU A 22 40.67 -16.26 -8.28
C LEU A 22 41.88 -15.43 -8.70
N ALA A 23 41.94 -14.97 -9.96
CA ALA A 23 43.00 -14.08 -10.45
C ALA A 23 42.97 -12.70 -9.77
N LEU A 24 41.77 -12.14 -9.54
CA LEU A 24 41.62 -10.87 -8.82
C LEU A 24 42.07 -10.96 -7.35
N LYS A 25 41.98 -12.16 -6.75
CA LYS A 25 42.39 -12.39 -5.36
C LYS A 25 43.90 -12.65 -5.21
N SER A 26 44.58 -13.14 -6.25
CA SER A 26 46.05 -13.26 -6.23
C SER A 26 46.75 -11.91 -6.33
N ASP A 27 46.18 -10.96 -7.09
CA ASP A 27 46.78 -9.64 -7.27
C ASP A 27 46.66 -8.75 -6.03
N SER A 28 45.60 -8.93 -5.22
CA SER A 28 45.47 -8.23 -3.93
C SER A 28 46.47 -8.70 -2.88
N VAL A 29 46.95 -9.96 -2.97
CA VAL A 29 47.90 -10.53 -2.00
C VAL A 29 49.36 -10.24 -2.36
N ALA A 30 49.65 -9.93 -3.63
CA ALA A 30 50.99 -9.56 -4.09
C ALA A 30 51.37 -8.09 -3.77
N SER A 31 50.39 -7.21 -3.56
CA SER A 31 50.62 -5.77 -3.31
C SER A 31 50.99 -5.42 -1.86
N GLU A 32 50.84 -6.34 -0.91
CA GLU A 32 51.10 -6.07 0.53
C GLU A 32 52.49 -6.50 1.03
N ARG A 33 53.38 -7.07 0.19
CA ARG A 33 54.69 -7.59 0.64
C ARG A 33 55.94 -6.77 0.32
N ASN A 34 55.83 -5.66 -0.41
CA ASN A 34 57.00 -4.82 -0.73
C ASN A 34 56.83 -3.38 -0.22
N LYS A 35 57.08 -3.17 1.08
CA LYS A 35 57.41 -1.85 1.64
C LYS A 35 58.04 -2.00 3.04
N LEU A 36 59.30 -2.41 3.11
CA LEU A 36 60.19 -2.16 4.26
C LEU A 36 61.65 -2.08 3.76
N SER A 37 62.44 -1.21 4.38
CA SER A 37 63.78 -0.69 3.98
C SER A 37 63.73 0.36 2.86
N SER A 38 64.34 1.54 2.93
CA SER A 38 65.49 2.02 3.70
C SER A 38 65.39 3.56 3.92
N SER A 39 66.20 4.06 4.85
CA SER A 39 66.22 5.43 5.38
C SER A 39 67.09 6.43 4.61
N SER A 40 66.70 7.72 4.77
CA SER A 40 67.50 8.96 4.78
C SER A 40 68.19 9.46 3.50
N ALA A 41 67.68 10.56 2.93
CA ALA A 41 68.41 11.84 2.80
C ALA A 41 67.51 12.96 2.25
N SER A 42 67.71 14.15 2.82
CA SER A 42 67.00 15.40 2.61
C SER A 42 67.01 15.94 1.17
N ARG A 43 65.90 16.54 0.71
CA ARG A 43 65.86 17.89 0.11
C ARG A 43 64.42 18.35 -0.17
N CYS A 44 64.21 19.62 0.18
CA CYS A 44 63.00 20.42 0.05
C CYS A 44 62.62 20.63 -1.43
N SER A 45 61.36 20.37 -1.81
CA SER A 45 60.68 21.09 -2.90
C SER A 45 59.17 20.80 -2.93
N LEU A 46 58.39 21.88 -2.79
CA LEU A 46 57.09 22.19 -3.40
C LEU A 46 55.97 21.10 -3.33
N LEU A 47 55.04 21.33 -2.40
CA LEU A 47 53.76 20.64 -2.28
C LEU A 47 52.89 20.88 -3.54
N PRO A 48 52.38 19.84 -4.22
CA PRO A 48 51.19 19.98 -5.04
C PRO A 48 49.96 20.00 -4.13
N SER A 49 49.08 20.97 -4.36
CA SER A 49 47.79 21.13 -3.70
C SER A 49 47.06 19.80 -3.58
N GLU A 50 46.73 19.41 -2.35
CA GLU A 50 45.78 18.34 -2.09
C GLU A 50 44.48 18.66 -2.84
N ALA A 51 44.22 17.87 -3.89
CA ALA A 51 42.92 17.81 -4.50
C ALA A 51 41.95 17.33 -3.43
N ILE A 52 41.22 18.27 -2.83
CA ILE A 52 39.99 18.00 -2.10
C ILE A 52 39.12 17.24 -3.10
N LYS A 53 39.09 15.92 -2.98
CA LYS A 53 38.03 15.10 -3.55
C LYS A 53 36.78 15.53 -2.80
N GLU A 54 36.08 16.53 -3.31
CA GLU A 54 34.69 16.75 -2.99
C GLU A 54 34.01 15.39 -3.17
N LYS A 55 33.57 14.81 -2.05
CA LYS A 55 32.64 13.69 -2.09
C LYS A 55 31.41 14.27 -2.78
N GLU A 56 31.30 14.05 -4.08
CA GLU A 56 30.06 14.18 -4.81
C GLU A 56 29.07 13.31 -4.06
N CYS A 57 28.23 13.94 -3.23
CA CYS A 57 27.26 13.25 -2.41
C CYS A 57 26.17 12.83 -3.38
N ALA A 58 26.37 11.67 -4.01
CA ALA A 58 25.43 11.11 -4.96
C ALA A 58 24.04 11.17 -4.32
N ILE A 59 23.13 11.92 -4.95
CA ILE A 59 21.78 12.14 -4.43
C ILE A 59 21.14 10.76 -4.30
N LYS A 60 20.79 10.40 -3.06
CA LYS A 60 20.17 9.11 -2.77
C LYS A 60 18.83 9.03 -3.50
N PRO A 61 18.52 7.95 -4.24
CA PRO A 61 17.21 7.79 -4.84
C PRO A 61 16.13 7.77 -3.75
N VAL A 62 15.14 8.64 -3.91
CA VAL A 62 13.98 8.70 -3.01
C VAL A 62 12.99 7.60 -3.40
N VAL A 63 12.55 6.81 -2.43
CA VAL A 63 11.45 5.84 -2.54
C VAL A 63 10.28 6.37 -1.72
N LEU A 64 9.16 6.64 -2.38
CA LEU A 64 7.92 7.02 -1.72
C LEU A 64 7.10 5.76 -1.44
N VAL A 65 6.64 5.60 -0.19
CA VAL A 65 5.86 4.44 0.25
C VAL A 65 4.46 4.86 0.66
N THR A 66 3.46 4.08 0.23
CA THR A 66 2.05 4.23 0.60
C THR A 66 1.41 2.84 0.76
N ASN A 67 0.12 2.74 1.06
CA ASN A 67 -0.64 1.49 1.06
C ASN A 67 -2.16 1.75 1.00
N GLY A 68 -2.95 0.67 1.01
CA GLY A 68 -4.41 0.74 1.19
C GLY A 68 -4.87 0.68 2.65
N GLU A 69 -4.14 0.01 3.55
CA GLU A 69 -4.60 -0.30 4.91
C GLU A 69 -4.35 0.83 5.94
N GLY A 70 -3.56 1.85 5.57
CA GLY A 70 -3.27 3.02 6.38
C GLY A 70 -1.91 3.00 7.08
N ILE A 71 -1.57 4.14 7.68
CA ILE A 71 -0.23 4.47 8.21
C ILE A 71 0.24 3.51 9.32
N GLU A 72 -0.70 2.99 10.12
CA GLU A 72 -0.41 2.07 11.24
C GLU A 72 -0.39 0.59 10.82
N SER A 73 -0.53 0.27 9.52
CA SER A 73 -0.60 -1.13 9.09
C SER A 73 0.75 -1.85 9.30
N PRO A 74 0.74 -3.13 9.75
CA PRO A 74 1.98 -3.89 9.90
C PRO A 74 2.75 -4.05 8.59
N GLY A 75 2.05 -4.20 7.46
CA GLY A 75 2.68 -4.39 6.15
C GLY A 75 3.42 -3.15 5.64
N LEU A 76 2.90 -1.95 5.90
CA LEU A 76 3.63 -0.71 5.63
C LEU A 76 4.88 -0.60 6.52
N THR A 77 4.72 -0.86 7.82
CA THR A 77 5.82 -0.78 8.79
C THR A 77 6.98 -1.73 8.44
N PHE A 78 6.68 -3.00 8.11
CA PHE A 78 7.71 -3.96 7.73
C PHE A 78 8.37 -3.62 6.39
N LEU A 79 7.61 -3.09 5.42
CA LEU A 79 8.18 -2.63 4.15
C LEU A 79 9.15 -1.48 4.37
N VAL A 80 8.74 -0.45 5.12
CA VAL A 80 9.59 0.70 5.43
C VAL A 80 10.84 0.25 6.19
N GLN A 81 10.69 -0.64 7.18
CA GLN A 81 11.83 -1.21 7.90
C GLN A 81 12.82 -1.89 6.97
N ALA A 82 12.36 -2.71 6.02
CA ALA A 82 13.21 -3.44 5.09
C ALA A 82 13.96 -2.48 4.15
N LEU A 83 13.30 -1.42 3.67
CA LEU A 83 13.92 -0.42 2.80
C LEU A 83 14.98 0.42 3.52
N LEU A 84 14.75 0.76 4.80
CA LEU A 84 15.69 1.54 5.61
C LEU A 84 16.99 0.80 5.96
N LEU A 85 17.03 -0.53 5.78
CA LEU A 85 18.29 -1.29 5.93
C LEU A 85 19.34 -0.89 4.90
N ASP A 86 18.93 -0.36 3.75
CA ASP A 86 19.84 0.16 2.74
C ASP A 86 20.04 1.67 2.89
N SER A 87 21.15 2.06 3.50
CA SER A 87 21.54 3.46 3.70
C SER A 87 21.69 4.29 2.42
N ARG A 88 21.65 3.66 1.23
CA ARG A 88 21.71 4.34 -0.07
C ARG A 88 20.35 4.88 -0.52
N LEU A 89 19.25 4.45 0.10
CA LEU A 89 17.91 4.95 -0.19
C LEU A 89 17.54 6.09 0.74
N ASP A 90 16.69 7.00 0.25
CA ASP A 90 15.92 7.90 1.10
C ASP A 90 14.45 7.45 1.06
N VAL A 91 13.85 7.20 2.22
CA VAL A 91 12.52 6.59 2.32
C VAL A 91 11.55 7.62 2.90
N CYS A 92 10.55 7.98 2.10
CA CYS A 92 9.48 8.89 2.46
C CYS A 92 8.16 8.10 2.52
N VAL A 93 7.29 8.39 3.49
CA VAL A 93 6.00 7.71 3.64
C VAL A 93 4.86 8.72 3.57
N CYS A 94 3.85 8.42 2.77
CA CYS A 94 2.59 9.16 2.75
C CYS A 94 1.46 8.16 2.61
N ALA A 95 0.68 7.95 3.67
CA ALA A 95 -0.33 6.89 3.70
C ALA A 95 -1.65 7.35 4.35
N PRO A 96 -2.77 6.66 4.06
CA PRO A 96 -4.05 7.00 4.65
C PRO A 96 -4.06 6.89 6.18
N LYS A 97 -4.88 7.70 6.84
CA LYS A 97 -5.17 7.63 8.28
C LYS A 97 -5.78 6.30 8.72
N SER A 98 -6.62 5.72 7.87
CA SER A 98 -7.39 4.52 8.17
C SER A 98 -7.45 3.62 6.95
N ASP A 99 -7.97 2.41 7.14
CA ASP A 99 -8.17 1.46 6.06
C ASP A 99 -9.01 2.05 4.90
N ARG A 100 -8.42 2.05 3.72
CA ARG A 100 -8.93 2.45 2.40
C ARG A 100 -8.68 1.35 1.36
N SER A 101 -8.58 0.09 1.78
CA SER A 101 -8.23 -1.05 0.90
C SER A 101 -9.18 -1.21 -0.28
N VAL A 102 -10.46 -0.86 -0.11
CA VAL A 102 -11.51 -0.97 -1.14
C VAL A 102 -11.98 0.41 -1.64
N ALA A 103 -11.11 1.43 -1.60
CA ALA A 103 -11.45 2.78 -2.05
C ALA A 103 -11.50 2.94 -3.59
N GLY A 104 -11.06 1.93 -4.35
CA GLY A 104 -10.82 2.05 -5.78
C GLY A 104 -9.86 3.20 -6.11
N HIS A 105 -9.90 3.67 -7.35
CA HIS A 105 -9.17 4.88 -7.75
C HIS A 105 -10.02 6.14 -7.52
N SER A 106 -10.29 6.45 -6.25
CA SER A 106 -10.99 7.68 -5.86
C SER A 106 -10.01 8.78 -5.46
N VAL A 107 -10.32 10.03 -5.83
CA VAL A 107 -9.59 11.25 -5.47
C VAL A 107 -10.57 12.20 -4.79
N THR A 108 -10.14 12.86 -3.72
CA THR A 108 -10.96 13.81 -2.98
C THR A 108 -10.96 15.17 -3.67
N VAL A 109 -12.09 15.57 -4.26
CA VAL A 109 -12.27 16.84 -4.97
C VAL A 109 -13.40 17.63 -4.32
N GLY A 110 -13.16 18.92 -4.06
CA GLY A 110 -14.15 19.82 -3.47
C GLY A 110 -14.21 19.81 -1.93
N ASP A 111 -13.64 18.78 -1.29
CA ASP A 111 -13.47 18.68 0.15
C ASP A 111 -12.00 18.88 0.57
N THR A 112 -11.78 19.19 1.85
CA THR A 112 -10.43 19.35 2.42
C THR A 112 -9.93 18.05 3.02
N ILE A 113 -8.66 17.70 2.77
CA ILE A 113 -7.95 16.60 3.43
C ILE A 113 -7.00 17.14 4.51
N SER A 114 -6.95 16.46 5.66
CA SER A 114 -6.02 16.80 6.75
C SER A 114 -4.75 15.95 6.64
N VAL A 115 -3.61 16.54 7.01
CA VAL A 115 -2.31 15.86 7.07
C VAL A 115 -1.68 16.04 8.44
N SER A 116 -1.15 14.96 9.01
CA SER A 116 -0.35 14.95 10.23
C SER A 116 0.99 14.27 10.00
N SER A 117 2.05 14.73 10.68
CA SER A 117 3.31 14.01 10.72
C SER A 117 3.16 12.71 11.49
N ALA A 118 3.74 11.63 10.97
CA ALA A 118 3.83 10.33 11.61
C ALA A 118 5.30 9.91 11.77
N GLN A 119 5.55 8.88 12.58
CA GLN A 119 6.88 8.32 12.78
C GLN A 119 6.85 6.83 12.45
N ILE A 120 7.57 6.43 11.40
CA ILE A 120 7.70 5.02 11.01
C ILE A 120 9.17 4.69 10.91
N ASN A 121 9.71 4.04 11.95
CA ASN A 121 11.08 3.51 11.98
C ASN A 121 12.18 4.51 11.60
N GLY A 122 11.95 5.82 11.83
CA GLY A 122 12.89 6.89 11.48
C GLY A 122 12.75 7.46 10.06
N ALA A 123 11.82 6.95 9.25
CA ALA A 123 11.45 7.58 7.97
C ALA A 123 10.58 8.82 8.20
N THR A 124 10.73 9.82 7.32
CA THR A 124 9.81 10.97 7.28
C THR A 124 8.46 10.47 6.78
N ALA A 125 7.42 10.54 7.62
CA ALA A 125 6.12 9.99 7.33
C ALA A 125 5.00 11.01 7.53
N PHE A 126 3.98 10.93 6.67
CA PHE A 126 2.75 11.69 6.77
C PHE A 126 1.53 10.78 6.69
N GLU A 127 0.59 11.04 7.59
CA GLU A 127 -0.73 10.44 7.63
C GLU A 127 -1.74 11.41 7.00
N VAL A 128 -2.57 10.92 6.08
CA VAL A 128 -3.52 11.75 5.32
C VAL A 128 -4.95 11.20 5.47
N SER A 129 -5.95 12.07 5.68
CA SER A 129 -7.35 11.62 5.83
C SER A 129 -8.02 11.11 4.55
N GLY A 130 -7.35 11.29 3.41
CA GLY A 130 -7.82 10.96 2.07
C GLY A 130 -7.62 9.50 1.67
N THR A 131 -7.61 9.26 0.37
CA THR A 131 -7.40 7.95 -0.28
C THR A 131 -5.91 7.71 -0.58
N PRO A 132 -5.49 6.49 -0.96
CA PRO A 132 -4.12 6.24 -1.39
C PRO A 132 -3.71 7.07 -2.62
N ALA A 133 -4.65 7.37 -3.53
CA ALA A 133 -4.38 8.26 -4.66
C ALA A 133 -4.14 9.70 -4.17
N ASP A 134 -4.95 10.20 -3.22
CA ASP A 134 -4.71 11.51 -2.60
C ASP A 134 -3.32 11.57 -1.92
N CYS A 135 -2.94 10.51 -1.21
CA CYS A 135 -1.63 10.44 -0.52
C CYS A 135 -0.47 10.58 -1.50
N VAL A 136 -0.51 9.81 -2.60
CA VAL A 136 0.54 9.83 -3.62
C VAL A 136 0.55 11.16 -4.36
N SER A 137 -0.60 11.62 -4.84
CA SER A 137 -0.70 12.89 -5.57
C SER A 137 -0.22 14.07 -4.72
N LEU A 138 -0.62 14.12 -3.45
CA LEU A 138 -0.18 15.15 -2.50
C LEU A 138 1.32 15.07 -2.20
N ALA A 139 1.88 13.88 -2.01
CA ALA A 139 3.32 13.70 -1.84
C ALA A 139 4.10 14.20 -3.08
N LEU A 140 3.66 13.78 -4.28
CA LEU A 140 4.30 14.15 -5.54
C LEU A 140 4.19 15.64 -5.86
N SER A 141 3.19 16.35 -5.32
CA SER A 141 3.10 17.81 -5.42
C SER A 141 4.28 18.56 -4.76
N GLY A 142 5.03 17.89 -3.87
CA GLY A 142 6.14 18.47 -3.13
C GLY A 142 5.74 19.33 -1.93
N ALA A 143 4.45 19.36 -1.57
CA ALA A 143 3.96 20.19 -0.47
C ALA A 143 4.32 19.67 0.94
N LEU A 144 4.67 18.38 1.08
CA LEU A 144 4.84 17.74 2.39
C LEU A 144 6.29 17.62 2.85
N PHE A 145 7.19 17.26 1.94
CA PHE A 145 8.56 16.87 2.29
C PHE A 145 9.54 18.05 2.11
N SER A 146 10.29 18.35 3.16
CA SER A 146 11.41 19.28 3.07
C SER A 146 12.50 18.72 2.15
N ASN A 147 13.09 19.56 1.29
CA ASN A 147 14.10 19.16 0.31
C ASN A 147 13.60 18.06 -0.66
N TRP A 148 12.35 18.16 -1.08
CA TRP A 148 11.72 17.19 -1.98
C TRP A 148 12.45 17.07 -3.33
N SER A 149 12.72 15.83 -3.72
CA SER A 149 13.04 15.46 -5.10
C SER A 149 12.01 14.45 -5.59
N LYS A 150 11.69 14.48 -6.89
CA LYS A 150 10.76 13.54 -7.48
C LYS A 150 11.25 12.10 -7.18
N PRO A 151 10.41 11.23 -6.58
CA PRO A 151 10.84 9.90 -6.21
C PRO A 151 11.23 9.08 -7.44
N ALA A 152 12.26 8.26 -7.29
CA ALA A 152 12.67 7.31 -8.32
C ALA A 152 11.63 6.21 -8.49
N LEU A 153 10.97 5.83 -7.40
CA LEU A 153 9.98 4.75 -7.36
C LEU A 153 8.91 5.04 -6.29
N VAL A 154 7.66 4.71 -6.59
CA VAL A 154 6.59 4.60 -5.58
C VAL A 154 6.30 3.13 -5.29
N VAL A 155 6.23 2.75 -4.01
CA VAL A 155 5.84 1.40 -3.60
C VAL A 155 4.56 1.47 -2.76
N SER A 156 3.50 0.82 -3.22
CA SER A 156 2.22 0.73 -2.53
C SER A 156 2.07 -0.66 -1.89
N GLY A 157 2.21 -0.76 -0.57
CA GLY A 157 2.13 -2.03 0.16
C GLY A 157 2.87 -2.06 1.49
N ILE A 158 3.04 -3.23 2.10
CA ILE A 158 2.46 -4.53 1.68
C ILE A 158 1.04 -4.65 2.19
N ASN A 159 0.09 -4.98 1.31
CA ASN A 159 -1.32 -5.08 1.69
C ASN A 159 -1.70 -6.51 2.04
N ARG A 160 -2.63 -6.67 2.99
CA ARG A 160 -3.28 -7.96 3.26
C ARG A 160 -4.32 -8.32 2.20
N GLY A 161 -4.24 -9.56 1.74
CA GLY A 161 -5.20 -10.17 0.83
C GLY A 161 -4.70 -10.14 -0.61
N SER A 162 -5.15 -11.11 -1.40
CA SER A 162 -4.84 -11.15 -2.84
C SER A 162 -5.55 -10.01 -3.58
N ILE A 163 -4.83 -9.43 -4.52
CA ILE A 163 -5.28 -8.38 -5.42
C ILE A 163 -5.11 -8.89 -6.86
N SER A 164 -5.63 -10.09 -7.13
CA SER A 164 -5.64 -10.69 -8.47
C SER A 164 -6.85 -10.25 -9.29
N GLY A 165 -6.68 -10.30 -10.60
CA GLY A 165 -7.75 -10.12 -11.56
C GLY A 165 -8.53 -8.82 -11.44
N ASN A 166 -9.85 -8.91 -11.51
CA ASN A 166 -10.75 -7.75 -11.47
C ASN A 166 -10.88 -7.13 -10.05
N ASN A 167 -10.33 -7.76 -8.99
CA ASN A 167 -10.26 -7.13 -7.68
C ASN A 167 -9.31 -5.91 -7.67
N MET A 168 -8.36 -5.84 -8.60
CA MET A 168 -7.46 -4.70 -8.79
C MET A 168 -8.20 -3.36 -9.01
N PHE A 169 -9.43 -3.38 -9.55
CA PHE A 169 -10.22 -2.17 -9.77
C PHE A 169 -10.76 -1.56 -8.47
N TYR A 170 -11.05 -2.40 -7.47
CA TYR A 170 -11.52 -1.95 -6.15
C TYR A 170 -10.37 -1.58 -5.22
N SER A 171 -9.14 -2.01 -5.54
CA SER A 171 -7.99 -1.85 -4.66
C SER A 171 -7.52 -0.40 -4.56
N GLY A 172 -7.52 0.13 -3.33
CA GLY A 172 -6.87 1.39 -3.00
C GLY A 172 -5.35 1.33 -3.15
N ALA A 173 -4.73 0.18 -2.87
CA ALA A 173 -3.29 0.02 -3.04
C ALA A 173 -2.86 0.13 -4.51
N VAL A 174 -3.59 -0.54 -5.40
CA VAL A 174 -3.36 -0.43 -6.85
C VAL A 174 -3.65 1.00 -7.30
N ALA A 175 -4.63 1.70 -6.72
CA ALA A 175 -4.87 3.10 -7.02
C ALA A 175 -3.68 4.00 -6.66
N GLY A 176 -3.05 3.83 -5.49
CA GLY A 176 -1.85 4.59 -5.14
C GLY A 176 -0.69 4.37 -6.13
N ALA A 177 -0.41 3.11 -6.50
CA ALA A 177 0.62 2.82 -7.50
C ALA A 177 0.25 3.39 -8.89
N ARG A 178 -1.02 3.26 -9.30
CA ARG A 178 -1.51 3.79 -10.57
C ARG A 178 -1.46 5.31 -10.63
N GLU A 179 -1.76 6.00 -9.55
CA GLU A 179 -1.63 7.46 -9.47
C GLU A 179 -0.18 7.90 -9.66
N ALA A 180 0.78 7.19 -9.05
CA ALA A 180 2.20 7.45 -9.29
C ALA A 180 2.57 7.31 -10.77
N LEU A 181 2.08 6.26 -11.43
CA LEU A 181 2.31 6.05 -12.86
C LEU A 181 1.65 7.14 -13.72
N ILE A 182 0.44 7.60 -13.39
CA ILE A 182 -0.23 8.74 -14.05
C ILE A 182 0.64 10.00 -13.93
N CYS A 183 1.25 10.24 -12.77
CA CYS A 183 2.21 11.32 -12.54
C CYS A 183 3.60 11.07 -13.17
N GLY A 184 3.77 10.00 -13.94
CA GLY A 184 5.00 9.65 -14.62
C GLY A 184 6.12 9.21 -13.67
N VAL A 185 5.79 8.54 -12.57
CA VAL A 185 6.73 7.88 -11.65
C VAL A 185 6.54 6.36 -11.76
N PRO A 186 7.61 5.57 -11.96
CA PRO A 186 7.53 4.12 -11.88
C PRO A 186 6.97 3.65 -10.54
N SER A 187 6.21 2.56 -10.53
CA SER A 187 5.52 2.12 -9.32
C SER A 187 5.33 0.62 -9.20
N LEU A 188 5.37 0.14 -7.96
CA LEU A 188 5.04 -1.24 -7.59
C LEU A 188 3.84 -1.25 -6.66
N CYS A 189 2.92 -2.21 -6.84
CA CYS A 189 1.89 -2.55 -5.87
C CYS A 189 2.21 -3.94 -5.31
N ILE A 190 2.27 -4.08 -3.99
CA ILE A 190 2.69 -5.33 -3.33
C ILE A 190 1.60 -5.78 -2.38
N SER A 191 1.20 -7.05 -2.50
CA SER A 191 0.24 -7.69 -1.60
C SER A 191 0.67 -9.09 -1.22
N LEU A 192 0.37 -9.46 0.02
CA LEU A 192 0.48 -10.83 0.51
C LEU A 192 -0.89 -11.49 0.37
N ASN A 193 -0.93 -12.70 -0.18
CA ASN A 193 -2.12 -13.57 -0.20
C ASN A 193 -2.46 -14.05 1.22
N TRP A 194 -2.84 -13.10 2.06
CA TRP A 194 -3.13 -13.28 3.45
C TRP A 194 -4.44 -14.06 3.58
N LYS A 195 -4.37 -15.22 4.23
CA LYS A 195 -5.53 -16.06 4.49
C LYS A 195 -5.90 -15.95 5.96
N LYS A 196 -7.17 -15.62 6.20
CA LYS A 196 -7.71 -15.59 7.57
C LYS A 196 -7.50 -16.97 8.22
N ASP A 197 -7.11 -16.97 9.49
CA ASP A 197 -6.87 -18.17 10.30
C ASP A 197 -5.69 -19.06 9.84
N VAL A 198 -4.94 -18.64 8.81
CA VAL A 198 -3.74 -19.34 8.31
C VAL A 198 -2.51 -18.44 8.41
N SER A 199 -2.62 -17.20 7.94
CA SER A 199 -1.53 -16.23 7.95
C SER A 199 -1.38 -15.52 9.29
N CYS A 200 -0.16 -15.11 9.59
CA CYS A 200 0.24 -14.41 10.80
C CYS A 200 1.15 -13.22 10.47
N GLU A 201 1.35 -12.29 11.42
CA GLU A 201 2.06 -11.05 11.13
C GLU A 201 3.52 -11.26 10.71
N SER A 202 4.17 -12.34 11.15
CA SER A 202 5.51 -12.69 10.65
C SER A 202 5.53 -12.99 9.15
N ASP A 203 4.45 -13.51 8.58
CA ASP A 203 4.36 -13.70 7.13
C ASP A 203 4.41 -12.36 6.40
N MET A 204 3.88 -11.29 7.00
CA MET A 204 3.97 -9.94 6.42
C MET A 204 5.41 -9.42 6.42
N LYS A 205 6.16 -9.71 7.48
CA LYS A 205 7.60 -9.40 7.56
C LYS A 205 8.40 -10.23 6.54
N ASP A 206 8.06 -11.50 6.39
CA ASP A 206 8.69 -12.38 5.40
C ASP A 206 8.38 -11.93 3.97
N ALA A 207 7.16 -11.46 3.71
CA ALA A 207 6.78 -10.84 2.45
C ALA A 207 7.65 -9.61 2.13
N ALA A 208 7.93 -8.76 3.12
CA ALA A 208 8.86 -7.62 2.95
C ALA A 208 10.28 -8.07 2.60
N THR A 209 10.73 -9.18 3.19
CA THR A 209 12.03 -9.79 2.86
C THR A 209 12.05 -10.32 1.42
N VAL A 210 10.99 -11.00 1.00
CA VAL A 210 10.85 -11.57 -0.36
C VAL A 210 10.78 -10.49 -1.44
N CYS A 211 10.08 -9.38 -1.19
CA CYS A 211 9.94 -8.32 -2.19
C CYS A 211 11.12 -7.34 -2.25
N SER A 212 11.95 -7.26 -1.21
CA SER A 212 13.09 -6.33 -1.15
C SER A 212 14.01 -6.44 -2.38
N PRO A 213 14.47 -7.63 -2.82
CA PRO A 213 15.26 -7.78 -4.04
C PRO A 213 14.57 -7.25 -5.30
N LEU A 214 13.24 -7.38 -5.40
CA LEU A 214 12.47 -6.85 -6.54
C LEU A 214 12.44 -5.32 -6.54
N ILE A 215 12.29 -4.70 -5.37
CA ILE A 215 12.31 -3.24 -5.23
C ILE A 215 13.69 -2.69 -5.60
N PHE A 216 14.78 -3.31 -5.12
CA PHE A 216 16.13 -2.91 -5.49
C PHE A 216 16.43 -3.11 -6.97
N ALA A 217 15.96 -4.23 -7.55
CA ALA A 217 16.09 -4.47 -8.99
C ALA A 217 15.30 -3.44 -9.82
N ALA A 218 14.12 -3.02 -9.35
CA ALA A 218 13.35 -1.95 -9.97
C ALA A 218 14.12 -0.62 -9.95
N ILE A 219 14.63 -0.20 -8.79
CA ILE A 219 15.42 1.04 -8.65
C ILE A 219 16.63 1.03 -9.57
N LYS A 220 17.40 -0.06 -9.55
CA LYS A 220 18.56 -0.24 -10.43
C LYS A 220 18.16 -0.19 -11.90
N GLY A 221 17.11 -0.91 -12.29
CA GLY A 221 16.60 -0.91 -13.66
C GLY A 221 16.11 0.46 -14.13
N ILE A 222 15.56 1.28 -13.21
CA ILE A 222 15.14 2.66 -13.51
C ILE A 222 16.36 3.53 -13.79
N GLN A 223 17.41 3.43 -12.96
CA GLN A 223 18.66 4.16 -13.16
C GLN A 223 19.39 3.77 -14.46
N GLU A 224 19.31 2.49 -14.83
CA GLU A 224 19.90 1.95 -16.07
C GLU A 224 18.99 2.14 -17.31
N GLY A 225 17.77 2.65 -17.13
CA GLY A 225 16.81 2.89 -18.22
C GLY A 225 16.20 1.62 -18.82
N VAL A 226 16.30 0.48 -18.13
CA VAL A 226 15.78 -0.84 -18.56
C VAL A 226 14.47 -1.24 -17.87
N PHE A 227 14.03 -0.49 -16.86
CA PHE A 227 12.75 -0.75 -16.20
C PHE A 227 11.58 -0.56 -17.18
N PRO A 228 10.55 -1.44 -17.16
CA PRO A 228 9.39 -1.32 -18.02
C PRO A 228 8.74 0.07 -17.98
N LYS A 229 8.55 0.67 -19.15
CA LYS A 229 7.93 2.00 -19.28
C LYS A 229 6.42 1.88 -19.34
N SER A 230 5.72 2.91 -18.88
CA SER A 230 4.25 3.06 -19.00
C SER A 230 3.42 1.94 -18.36
N CYS A 231 3.99 1.21 -17.40
CA CYS A 231 3.26 0.24 -16.60
C CYS A 231 3.66 0.29 -15.12
N LEU A 232 2.73 -0.13 -14.27
CA LEU A 232 3.01 -0.47 -12.88
C LEU A 232 3.11 -1.99 -12.76
N LEU A 233 3.89 -2.49 -11.80
CA LEU A 233 3.97 -3.93 -11.55
C LEU A 233 3.14 -4.27 -10.32
N ASN A 234 2.10 -5.10 -10.49
CA ASN A 234 1.36 -5.70 -9.37
C ASN A 234 2.05 -7.01 -8.97
N ILE A 235 2.52 -7.07 -7.72
CA ILE A 235 3.31 -8.17 -7.17
C ILE A 235 2.49 -8.84 -6.07
N GLU A 236 2.15 -10.10 -6.28
CA GLU A 236 1.41 -10.91 -5.30
C GLU A 236 2.30 -12.01 -4.73
N ILE A 237 2.44 -12.00 -3.42
CA ILE A 237 3.26 -12.95 -2.66
C ILE A 237 2.33 -14.06 -2.15
N PRO A 238 2.69 -15.35 -2.31
CA PRO A 238 1.87 -16.46 -1.83
C PRO A 238 1.77 -16.44 -0.30
N SER A 239 0.75 -17.13 0.24
CA SER A 239 0.46 -17.14 1.68
C SER A 239 1.62 -17.59 2.58
N CYS A 240 2.57 -18.34 2.01
CA CYS A 240 3.82 -18.75 2.66
C CYS A 240 5.01 -18.11 1.91
N PRO A 241 5.43 -16.87 2.24
CA PRO A 241 6.42 -16.13 1.47
C PRO A 241 7.77 -16.84 1.37
N LEU A 242 8.29 -17.40 2.47
CA LEU A 242 9.64 -17.98 2.49
C LEU A 242 9.76 -19.28 1.68
N THR A 243 8.65 -19.97 1.43
CA THR A 243 8.62 -21.22 0.65
C THR A 243 8.16 -21.01 -0.79
N ASN A 244 8.18 -19.76 -1.28
CA ASN A 244 7.82 -19.46 -2.66
C ASN A 244 8.74 -20.18 -3.66
N LYS A 245 8.21 -20.54 -4.83
CA LYS A 245 8.94 -21.25 -5.90
C LYS A 245 9.75 -20.34 -6.82
N GLY A 246 9.80 -19.04 -6.53
CA GLY A 246 10.41 -18.00 -7.36
C GLY A 246 9.41 -17.00 -7.92
N PHE A 247 9.86 -16.21 -8.90
CA PHE A 247 9.07 -15.15 -9.54
C PHE A 247 8.51 -15.63 -10.88
N LYS A 248 7.23 -15.34 -11.16
CA LYS A 248 6.59 -15.63 -12.44
C LYS A 248 5.94 -14.36 -12.99
N VAL A 249 6.23 -14.02 -14.24
CA VAL A 249 5.51 -12.96 -14.95
C VAL A 249 4.14 -13.49 -15.36
N THR A 250 3.09 -12.73 -15.09
CA THR A 250 1.70 -13.18 -15.24
C THR A 250 0.85 -12.17 -15.99
N ARG A 251 -0.30 -12.63 -16.48
CA ARG A 251 -1.39 -11.82 -17.00
C ARG A 251 -2.47 -11.67 -15.94
N GLN A 252 -3.14 -10.53 -15.96
CA GLN A 252 -4.31 -10.29 -15.12
C GLN A 252 -5.42 -11.30 -15.45
N SER A 253 -5.91 -12.03 -14.46
CA SER A 253 -7.10 -12.88 -14.60
C SER A 253 -8.39 -12.05 -14.67
N GLN A 254 -9.50 -12.66 -15.09
CA GLN A 254 -10.80 -11.99 -15.12
C GLN A 254 -11.62 -12.18 -13.84
N GLY A 255 -11.13 -13.00 -12.90
CA GLY A 255 -11.82 -13.29 -11.65
C GLY A 255 -12.03 -12.04 -10.79
N ARG A 256 -13.20 -11.93 -10.17
CA ARG A 256 -13.50 -10.93 -9.12
C ARG A 256 -14.23 -11.59 -7.99
N SER A 257 -14.10 -11.06 -6.79
CA SER A 257 -14.96 -11.40 -5.68
C SER A 257 -16.42 -10.99 -5.98
N SER A 258 -17.36 -11.84 -5.58
CA SER A 258 -18.78 -11.62 -5.77
C SER A 258 -19.29 -10.64 -4.72
N LEU A 259 -20.17 -9.73 -5.14
CA LEU A 259 -20.74 -8.70 -4.29
C LEU A 259 -22.03 -9.20 -3.65
N SER A 260 -22.05 -9.35 -2.33
CA SER A 260 -23.23 -9.79 -1.57
C SER A 260 -23.75 -8.69 -0.65
N TRP A 261 -25.01 -8.29 -0.85
CA TRP A 261 -25.66 -7.29 -0.02
C TRP A 261 -26.48 -7.95 1.08
N LYS A 262 -26.12 -7.69 2.33
CA LYS A 262 -26.84 -8.17 3.51
C LYS A 262 -27.66 -7.04 4.13
N ALA A 263 -28.94 -7.30 4.41
CA ALA A 263 -29.75 -6.39 5.19
C ALA A 263 -29.26 -6.36 6.65
N VAL A 264 -29.09 -5.16 7.21
CA VAL A 264 -28.60 -4.96 8.57
C VAL A 264 -29.65 -4.17 9.35
N THR A 265 -30.02 -4.67 10.52
CA THR A 265 -30.84 -3.89 11.45
C THR A 265 -29.96 -2.80 12.08
N THR A 266 -30.44 -1.56 12.12
CA THR A 266 -29.76 -0.47 12.82
C THR A 266 -29.71 -0.78 14.32
N LYS A 267 -28.75 -1.59 14.76
CA LYS A 267 -28.29 -1.51 16.13
C LYS A 267 -27.59 -0.16 16.21
N LYS A 268 -28.18 0.80 16.94
CA LYS A 268 -27.45 1.98 17.42
C LYS A 268 -26.20 1.43 18.14
N GLN A 269 -25.04 1.43 17.48
CA GLN A 269 -23.80 1.35 18.23
C GLN A 269 -23.73 2.66 19.02
N PRO A 270 -23.60 2.63 20.36
CA PRO A 270 -23.21 3.83 21.07
C PRO A 270 -21.84 4.25 20.51
N PRO A 271 -21.60 5.56 20.32
CA PRO A 271 -20.29 6.03 19.89
C PRO A 271 -19.23 5.49 20.85
N ALA A 272 -18.07 5.11 20.31
CA ALA A 272 -16.95 4.54 21.03
C ALA A 272 -16.66 5.34 22.31
N ALA A 273 -17.15 4.82 23.44
CA ALA A 273 -16.72 5.26 24.75
C ALA A 273 -15.37 4.59 25.00
N ASN A 274 -14.31 5.31 24.66
CA ASN A 274 -12.99 5.02 25.20
C ASN A 274 -13.09 4.98 26.73
N PHE A 275 -12.55 3.91 27.31
CA PHE A 275 -11.95 3.81 28.64
C PHE A 275 -12.11 5.05 29.53
N MET A 276 -12.93 4.97 30.58
CA MET A 276 -12.61 5.55 31.89
C MET A 276 -13.19 4.69 33.02
N SER A 277 -12.36 4.53 34.04
CA SER A 277 -12.49 3.82 35.31
C SER A 277 -13.80 4.04 36.07
N ASN A 278 -14.13 3.03 36.90
CA ASN A 278 -15.08 3.05 38.02
C ASN A 278 -15.16 4.41 38.75
N GLN A 279 -16.08 5.29 38.33
CA GLN A 279 -16.86 6.17 39.19
C GLN A 279 -18.17 6.48 38.46
N GLN A 280 -19.30 6.16 39.07
CA GLN A 280 -20.61 6.57 38.57
C GLN A 280 -20.64 8.11 38.51
N SER A 281 -20.68 8.67 37.29
CA SER A 281 -20.62 10.12 37.12
C SER A 281 -21.83 10.79 37.78
N LEU A 282 -21.57 11.88 38.49
CA LEU A 282 -22.53 12.75 39.19
C LEU A 282 -23.74 13.15 38.30
N GLY A 283 -23.55 13.18 36.98
CA GLY A 283 -24.60 13.45 36.01
C GLY A 283 -25.71 12.39 35.95
N ILE A 284 -25.38 11.11 36.19
CA ILE A 284 -26.38 10.03 36.25
C ILE A 284 -27.19 10.13 37.55
N GLN A 285 -26.55 10.46 38.67
CA GLN A 285 -27.25 10.69 39.95
C GLN A 285 -28.22 11.89 39.87
N LEU A 286 -27.83 12.99 39.22
CA LEU A 286 -28.70 14.17 39.02
C LEU A 286 -29.87 13.88 38.08
N ALA A 287 -29.67 13.04 37.04
CA ALA A 287 -30.75 12.58 36.17
C ALA A 287 -31.76 11.68 36.90
N GLN A 288 -31.29 10.89 37.88
CA GLN A 288 -32.16 10.05 38.71
C GLN A 288 -32.95 10.88 39.73
N LEU A 289 -32.29 11.84 40.40
CA LEU A 289 -32.92 12.78 41.33
C LEU A 289 -33.97 13.67 40.66
N SER A 290 -33.73 14.11 39.41
CA SER A 290 -34.72 14.88 38.65
C SER A 290 -35.94 14.05 38.23
N ARG A 291 -35.74 12.76 37.94
CA ARG A 291 -36.85 11.83 37.64
C ARG A 291 -37.69 11.54 38.89
N GLU A 292 -37.07 11.34 40.05
CA GLU A 292 -37.77 11.14 41.34
C GLU A 292 -38.49 12.42 41.81
N ALA A 293 -37.88 13.59 41.62
CA ALA A 293 -38.53 14.89 41.89
C ALA A 293 -39.75 15.12 40.99
N SER A 294 -39.71 14.66 39.73
CA SER A 294 -40.84 14.75 38.81
C SER A 294 -41.99 13.79 39.17
N ILE A 295 -41.68 12.61 39.75
CA ILE A 295 -42.69 11.68 40.26
C ILE A 295 -43.31 12.21 41.56
N ALA A 296 -42.49 12.75 42.47
CA ALA A 296 -42.97 13.39 43.70
C ALA A 296 -43.79 14.66 43.45
N GLY A 297 -43.48 15.41 42.38
CA GLY A 297 -44.27 16.57 41.93
C GLY A 297 -45.63 16.20 41.32
N ALA A 298 -45.71 15.06 40.63
CA ALA A 298 -46.97 14.54 40.08
C ALA A 298 -47.91 13.99 41.18
N ALA A 299 -47.36 13.41 42.25
CA ALA A 299 -48.14 12.89 43.38
C ALA A 299 -48.80 13.98 44.26
N ARG A 300 -48.38 15.25 44.17
CA ARG A 300 -48.99 16.37 44.93
C ARG A 300 -50.10 17.11 44.19
N ARG A 301 -50.53 16.66 43.00
CA ARG A 301 -51.60 17.30 42.22
C ARG A 301 -52.90 16.49 42.14
N LEU A 302 -53.19 15.71 43.18
CA LEU A 302 -54.52 15.13 43.42
C LEU A 302 -55.13 15.73 44.69
N ASN A 303 -55.53 17.01 44.61
CA ASN A 303 -56.65 17.61 45.35
C ASN A 303 -56.65 19.13 45.18
N SER A 304 -57.23 19.62 44.08
CA SER A 304 -58.01 20.86 44.13
C SER A 304 -58.86 21.03 42.88
N GLN A 305 -60.11 21.39 43.11
CA GLN A 305 -61.14 21.57 42.09
C GLN A 305 -61.00 22.89 41.32
N ARG A 306 -61.39 22.81 40.04
CA ARG A 306 -62.06 23.82 39.19
C ARG A 306 -61.35 25.13 38.78
N LYS A 307 -61.41 25.29 37.44
CA LYS A 307 -61.81 26.43 36.58
C LYS A 307 -60.72 27.33 35.97
N ASN A 308 -60.82 27.37 34.63
CA ASN A 308 -60.45 28.41 33.65
C ASN A 308 -58.96 28.73 33.48
N VAL A 309 -58.43 29.17 32.33
CA VAL A 309 -58.72 29.31 30.88
C VAL A 309 -57.35 29.80 30.35
N GLU A 310 -56.85 29.42 29.17
CA GLU A 310 -56.27 30.38 28.18
C GLU A 310 -55.54 29.73 26.99
N ILE A 311 -56.01 30.15 25.81
CA ILE A 311 -55.29 30.38 24.53
C ILE A 311 -54.91 29.15 23.71
N GLU A 312 -55.84 28.75 22.83
CA GLU A 312 -55.53 28.05 21.59
C GLU A 312 -54.71 28.98 20.68
N SER A 313 -53.43 28.68 20.53
CA SER A 313 -52.61 29.20 19.43
C SER A 313 -52.93 28.39 18.17
N VAL A 314 -53.59 29.04 17.22
CA VAL A 314 -53.82 28.53 15.86
C VAL A 314 -52.51 28.64 15.07
N GLY A 315 -51.59 27.72 15.37
CA GLY A 315 -50.39 27.47 14.57
C GLY A 315 -50.61 26.24 13.71
N ALA A 316 -51.30 26.41 12.56
CA ALA A 316 -51.40 25.37 11.54
C ALA A 316 -50.02 25.13 10.87
N SER A 317 -49.09 24.50 11.60
CA SER A 317 -47.88 23.93 10.99
C SER A 317 -48.23 22.54 10.50
N ARG A 318 -48.62 22.47 9.23
CA ARG A 318 -48.81 21.24 8.47
C ARG A 318 -47.46 20.52 8.34
N LYS A 319 -46.96 19.89 9.40
CA LYS A 319 -45.84 18.95 9.34
C LYS A 319 -46.31 17.71 8.61
N MET A 320 -46.13 17.67 7.29
CA MET A 320 -46.09 16.41 6.56
C MET A 320 -44.84 15.67 6.98
N ASN A 321 -44.90 14.99 8.11
CA ASN A 321 -43.86 14.07 8.54
C ASN A 321 -44.07 12.77 7.76
N SER A 322 -43.63 12.72 6.50
CA SER A 322 -43.52 11.44 5.79
C SER A 322 -42.47 10.63 6.56
N GLN A 323 -42.92 9.73 7.42
CA GLN A 323 -42.04 8.91 8.24
C GLN A 323 -41.29 7.94 7.32
N LYS A 324 -40.16 8.38 6.76
CA LYS A 324 -39.36 7.58 5.83
C LYS A 324 -38.75 6.41 6.59
N THR A 325 -39.13 5.19 6.21
CA THR A 325 -38.51 3.97 6.73
C THR A 325 -37.14 3.81 6.10
N VAL A 326 -36.07 3.89 6.89
CA VAL A 326 -34.70 3.66 6.43
C VAL A 326 -34.39 2.16 6.50
N LYS A 327 -33.97 1.57 5.38
CA LYS A 327 -33.44 0.20 5.32
C LYS A 327 -31.92 0.29 5.19
N CYS A 328 -31.18 -0.42 6.04
CA CYS A 328 -29.73 -0.43 6.03
C CYS A 328 -29.21 -1.74 5.42
N PHE A 329 -28.18 -1.65 4.60
CA PHE A 329 -27.53 -2.78 3.96
C PHE A 329 -26.01 -2.65 4.12
N ARG A 330 -25.33 -3.79 4.15
CA ARG A 330 -23.87 -3.90 4.15
C ARG A 330 -23.45 -4.76 2.97
N LEU A 331 -22.43 -4.30 2.26
CA LEU A 331 -21.77 -5.08 1.22
C LEU A 331 -20.69 -5.96 1.84
N GLU A 332 -20.63 -7.21 1.41
CA GLU A 332 -19.58 -8.17 1.73
C GLU A 332 -19.05 -8.81 0.43
N PHE A 333 -17.75 -9.03 0.37
CA PHE A 333 -17.14 -9.81 -0.70
C PHE A 333 -17.24 -11.30 -0.36
N LEU A 334 -17.75 -12.08 -1.30
CA LEU A 334 -17.67 -13.53 -1.25
C LEU A 334 -16.53 -13.98 -2.17
N GLU A 335 -15.69 -14.89 -1.69
CA GLU A 335 -14.69 -15.56 -2.52
C GLU A 335 -15.41 -16.27 -3.68
N VAL A 336 -14.89 -16.08 -4.89
CA VAL A 336 -15.48 -16.64 -6.10
C VAL A 336 -14.76 -17.91 -6.49
N GLN A 337 -15.54 -18.91 -6.91
CA GLN A 337 -15.05 -20.12 -7.55
C GLN A 337 -14.49 -19.77 -8.94
N GLN A 338 -13.27 -20.23 -9.19
CA GLN A 338 -12.45 -19.94 -10.36
C GLN A 338 -13.15 -20.21 -11.70
N GLU A 339 -12.94 -19.33 -12.68
CA GLU A 339 -13.13 -19.67 -14.10
C GLU A 339 -11.76 -20.06 -14.71
N ASN A 340 -11.69 -21.31 -15.18
CA ASN A 340 -10.65 -21.99 -15.96
C ASN A 340 -9.24 -21.36 -16.03
N GLY A 341 -8.28 -22.10 -15.44
CA GLY A 341 -6.86 -21.77 -15.35
C GLY A 341 -6.13 -21.77 -16.69
N GLY A 342 -5.64 -20.59 -17.06
CA GLY A 342 -4.47 -20.47 -17.93
C GLY A 342 -3.20 -20.48 -17.08
N GLU A 343 -2.15 -21.18 -17.53
CA GLU A 343 -0.90 -21.32 -16.76
C GLU A 343 -0.23 -19.96 -16.45
N ASP A 344 -0.49 -18.93 -17.26
CA ASP A 344 0.12 -17.61 -17.12
C ASP A 344 -0.73 -16.58 -16.36
N LEU A 345 -1.78 -17.01 -15.66
CA LEU A 345 -2.62 -16.10 -14.87
C LEU A 345 -2.03 -15.83 -13.48
N ASP A 346 -2.24 -14.61 -13.00
CA ASP A 346 -1.84 -14.16 -11.65
C ASP A 346 -2.31 -15.10 -10.53
N ILE A 347 -3.60 -15.47 -10.55
CA ILE A 347 -4.21 -16.36 -9.57
C ILE A 347 -3.61 -17.78 -9.61
N SER A 348 -3.35 -18.31 -10.80
CA SER A 348 -2.78 -19.64 -10.99
C SER A 348 -1.34 -19.71 -10.50
N ALA A 349 -0.53 -18.68 -10.80
CA ALA A 349 0.84 -18.60 -10.28
C ALA A 349 0.87 -18.54 -8.75
N LEU A 350 -0.07 -17.81 -8.14
CA LEU A 350 -0.18 -17.66 -6.70
C LEU A 350 -0.56 -18.99 -6.02
N GLU A 351 -1.48 -19.75 -6.62
CA GLU A 351 -1.89 -21.08 -6.17
C GLU A 351 -0.78 -22.12 -6.33
N ASP A 352 0.01 -22.00 -7.40
CA ASP A 352 1.21 -22.80 -7.61
C ASP A 352 2.36 -22.43 -6.66
N GLY A 353 2.21 -21.37 -5.85
CA GLY A 353 3.20 -20.95 -4.86
C GLY A 353 4.33 -20.09 -5.44
N PHE A 354 4.15 -19.48 -6.60
CA PHE A 354 5.04 -18.46 -7.14
C PHE A 354 4.65 -17.07 -6.66
N VAL A 355 5.63 -16.16 -6.63
CA VAL A 355 5.35 -14.73 -6.57
C VAL A 355 4.92 -14.27 -7.97
N ALA A 356 3.67 -13.83 -8.11
CA ALA A 356 3.11 -13.38 -9.37
C ALA A 356 3.47 -11.91 -9.63
N ILE A 357 3.96 -11.60 -10.83
CA ILE A 357 4.31 -10.24 -11.26
C ILE A 357 3.50 -9.91 -12.51
N THR A 358 2.45 -9.11 -12.33
CA THR A 358 1.52 -8.72 -13.39
C THR A 358 1.80 -7.26 -13.80
N PRO A 359 2.34 -7.01 -15.00
CA PRO A 359 2.46 -5.65 -15.52
C PRO A 359 1.08 -5.11 -15.89
N MET A 360 0.74 -3.93 -15.40
CA MET A 360 -0.51 -3.23 -15.70
C MET A 360 -0.22 -1.92 -16.42
N SER A 361 -0.75 -1.78 -17.63
CA SER A 361 -0.71 -0.54 -18.42
C SER A 361 -1.94 0.32 -18.13
N ILE A 362 -1.77 1.64 -18.16
CA ILE A 362 -2.91 2.60 -18.18
C ILE A 362 -3.50 2.70 -19.59
N SER A 363 -2.68 2.51 -20.63
CA SER A 363 -3.13 2.51 -22.01
C SER A 363 -3.79 1.17 -22.35
N PRO A 364 -5.05 1.17 -22.85
CA PRO A 364 -5.73 -0.06 -23.22
C PRO A 364 -5.09 -0.68 -24.47
N THR A 365 -4.63 -1.93 -24.37
CA THR A 365 -4.00 -2.66 -25.47
C THR A 365 -4.98 -2.99 -26.61
N ALA A 366 -6.29 -3.07 -26.32
CA ALA A 366 -7.34 -3.43 -27.28
C ALA A 366 -7.99 -2.23 -28.00
N GLN A 367 -7.38 -1.04 -27.92
CA GLN A 367 -8.00 0.21 -28.38
C GLN A 367 -8.33 0.19 -29.89
N SER A 368 -7.50 -0.46 -30.72
CA SER A 368 -7.70 -0.51 -32.17
C SER A 368 -8.94 -1.31 -32.59
N GLU A 369 -9.13 -2.51 -32.03
CA GLU A 369 -10.28 -3.37 -32.36
C GLU A 369 -11.59 -2.75 -31.84
N LEU A 370 -11.58 -2.22 -30.62
CA LEU A 370 -12.71 -1.51 -30.04
C LEU A 370 -13.08 -0.26 -30.85
N GLN A 371 -12.10 0.56 -31.21
CA GLN A 371 -12.33 1.75 -32.02
C GLN A 371 -12.91 1.41 -33.39
N THR A 372 -12.40 0.34 -34.02
CA THR A 372 -12.93 -0.17 -35.30
C THR A 372 -14.37 -0.64 -35.14
N SER A 373 -14.66 -1.44 -34.10
CA SER A 373 -16.01 -1.94 -33.81
C SER A 373 -17.00 -0.80 -33.56
N VAL A 374 -16.61 0.20 -32.76
CA VAL A 374 -17.42 1.40 -32.49
C VAL A 374 -17.62 2.23 -33.76
N SER A 375 -16.57 2.41 -34.57
CA SER A 375 -16.66 3.18 -35.82
C SER A 375 -17.63 2.51 -36.81
N ASN A 376 -17.56 1.18 -36.95
CA ASN A 376 -18.48 0.41 -37.77
C ASN A 376 -19.92 0.52 -37.25
N TRP A 377 -20.13 0.48 -35.93
CA TRP A 377 -21.45 0.65 -35.34
C TRP A 377 -22.04 2.05 -35.61
N ILE A 378 -21.24 3.11 -35.45
CA ILE A 378 -21.66 4.49 -35.74
C ILE A 378 -21.97 4.69 -37.24
N ALA A 379 -21.22 4.05 -38.14
CA ALA A 379 -21.46 4.13 -39.58
C ALA A 379 -22.85 3.59 -39.98
N VAL A 380 -23.42 2.68 -39.19
CA VAL A 380 -24.80 2.18 -39.41
C VAL A 380 -25.87 3.14 -38.86
N CYS A 381 -25.51 4.02 -37.92
CA CYS A 381 -26.43 4.98 -37.29
C CYS A 381 -26.61 6.28 -38.09
N THR A 382 -25.84 6.49 -39.16
CA THR A 382 -25.95 7.68 -40.01
C THR A 382 -26.93 7.40 -41.15
N PHE A 383 -28.11 8.03 -41.08
CA PHE A 383 -29.12 8.06 -42.14
C PHE A 383 -28.84 9.17 -43.16
#